data_AF-A0A833DBD4-F1
#
_entry.id   AF-A0A833DBD4-F1
#
_cell.length_a   1.000
_cell.length_b   1.000
_cell.length_c   1.000
_cell.angle_alpha   90.00
_cell.angle_beta   90.00
_cell.angle_gamma   90.00
#
_symmetry.space_group_name_H-M   'P 1'
#
loop_
_entity.id
_entity.type
_entity.pdbx_description
1 polymer ?
#
loop_
_entity_poly.entity_id
_entity_poly.type
_entity_poly.pdbx_seq_one_letter_code
_entity_poly.pdbx_strand_id
1 'polypeptide(L)'
;MDILHGMSILLGILIWIGCAFLAHAVADSKGHNGVLWFCLTVILSPLALIAISMIPKNEDVMNNQATSRGEMKKCPYCAELIKSEAIKCRYCGEEQPEIIEEVSESIDEDEYNMMAYLSYDKAYLSLESIMAQLSLGILIVAYIVFLNANESTRYIWEIKWKISFLLIWISLGILIVAYKIKKRRI
;
A
#
# COMPACT_ATOMS: atom_id res chain seq x y z
N MET A 1 38.66 0.11 -6.64
CA MET A 1 37.55 0.57 -7.51
C MET A 1 36.25 0.71 -6.72
N ASP A 2 36.29 0.53 -5.40
CA ASP A 2 35.12 0.25 -4.57
C ASP A 2 34.41 1.53 -4.09
N ILE A 3 35.17 2.61 -3.92
CA ILE A 3 34.64 3.93 -3.53
C ILE A 3 33.78 4.54 -4.65
N LEU A 4 34.21 4.40 -5.91
CA LEU A 4 33.48 4.93 -7.07
C LEU A 4 32.15 4.18 -7.29
N HIS A 5 32.13 2.87 -7.03
CA HIS A 5 30.90 2.06 -7.07
C HIS A 5 29.96 2.38 -5.91
N GLY A 6 30.49 2.65 -4.71
CA GLY A 6 29.65 3.09 -3.58
C GLY A 6 28.95 4.42 -3.86
N MET A 7 29.66 5.37 -4.47
CA MET A 7 29.13 6.71 -4.74
C MET A 7 28.05 6.69 -5.83
N SER A 8 28.17 5.85 -6.86
CA SER A 8 27.14 5.71 -7.90
C SER A 8 25.85 5.07 -7.37
N ILE A 9 25.95 4.09 -6.46
CA ILE A 9 24.79 3.47 -5.82
C ILE A 9 24.05 4.48 -4.94
N LEU A 10 24.77 5.28 -4.15
CA LEU A 10 24.17 6.33 -3.31
C LEU A 10 23.42 7.37 -4.15
N LEU A 11 23.98 7.82 -5.27
CA LEU A 11 23.31 8.74 -6.19
C LEU A 11 22.04 8.11 -6.78
N GLY A 12 22.08 6.83 -7.15
CA GLY A 12 20.91 6.11 -7.64
C GLY A 12 19.77 6.05 -6.63
N ILE A 13 20.08 5.78 -5.35
CA ILE A 13 19.08 5.74 -4.27
C ILE A 13 18.47 7.13 -4.02
N LEU A 14 19.29 8.18 -4.02
CA LEU A 14 18.80 9.56 -3.84
C LEU A 14 17.86 9.98 -4.96
N ILE A 15 18.20 9.65 -6.21
CA ILE A 15 17.34 9.91 -7.38
C ILE A 15 16.02 9.13 -7.27
N TRP A 16 16.08 7.85 -6.87
CA TRP A 16 14.88 7.02 -6.69
C TRP A 16 13.94 7.61 -5.63
N ILE A 17 14.47 7.94 -4.45
CA ILE A 17 13.69 8.56 -3.37
C ILE A 17 13.10 9.89 -3.84
N GLY A 18 13.87 10.70 -4.56
CA GLY A 18 13.40 11.94 -5.17
C GLY A 18 12.18 11.71 -6.08
N CYS A 19 12.22 10.71 -6.95
CA CYS A 19 11.07 10.35 -7.80
C CYS A 19 9.85 9.92 -6.99
N ALA A 20 10.04 9.19 -5.88
CA ALA A 20 8.92 8.78 -5.02
C ALA A 20 8.23 9.99 -4.36
N PHE A 21 9.00 10.96 -3.86
CA PHE A 21 8.45 12.20 -3.31
C PHE A 21 7.73 13.05 -4.37
N LEU A 22 8.23 13.08 -5.60
CA LEU A 22 7.55 13.75 -6.69
C LEU A 22 6.20 13.09 -7.01
N ALA A 23 6.13 11.76 -7.05
CA ALA A 23 4.89 11.04 -7.26
C ALA A 23 3.87 11.28 -6.13
N HIS A 24 4.34 11.36 -4.88
CA HIS A 24 3.51 11.74 -3.72
C HIS A 24 2.88 13.12 -3.93
N ALA A 25 3.70 14.14 -4.19
CA ALA A 25 3.23 15.51 -4.35
C ALA A 25 2.26 15.67 -5.53
N VAL A 26 2.51 14.97 -6.64
CA VAL A 26 1.62 14.98 -7.83
C VAL A 26 0.30 14.27 -7.53
N ALA A 27 0.31 13.17 -6.78
CA ALA A 27 -0.91 12.47 -6.41
C ALA A 27 -1.78 13.30 -5.44
N ASP A 28 -1.16 13.90 -4.43
CA ASP A 28 -1.86 14.68 -3.40
C ASP A 28 -2.49 15.94 -4.00
N SER A 29 -1.75 16.64 -4.86
CA SER A 29 -2.27 17.81 -5.59
C SER A 29 -3.38 17.50 -6.59
N LYS A 30 -3.64 16.23 -6.90
CA LYS A 30 -4.75 15.76 -7.76
C LYS A 30 -5.92 15.16 -6.97
N GLY A 31 -5.89 15.19 -5.63
CA GLY A 31 -6.94 14.61 -4.78
C GLY A 31 -6.88 13.08 -4.67
N HIS A 32 -5.72 12.46 -4.94
CA HIS A 32 -5.49 11.03 -4.72
C HIS A 32 -4.68 10.81 -3.44
N ASN A 33 -4.69 9.59 -2.90
CA ASN A 33 -3.88 9.27 -1.72
C ASN A 33 -2.37 9.33 -2.06
N GLY A 34 -1.70 10.42 -1.67
CA GLY A 34 -0.29 10.64 -1.95
C GLY A 34 0.64 9.58 -1.36
N VAL A 35 0.30 9.02 -0.19
CA VAL A 35 1.12 7.98 0.47
C VAL A 35 1.04 6.67 -0.29
N LEU A 36 -0.13 6.32 -0.83
CA LEU A 36 -0.30 5.14 -1.68
C LEU A 36 0.58 5.23 -2.94
N TRP A 37 0.58 6.38 -3.60
CA TRP A 37 1.37 6.62 -4.81
C TRP A 37 2.88 6.70 -4.55
N PHE A 38 3.29 7.19 -3.37
CA PHE A 38 4.66 7.10 -2.89
C PHE A 38 5.13 5.64 -2.82
N CYS A 39 4.39 4.80 -2.09
CA CYS A 39 4.72 3.38 -1.93
C CYS A 39 4.72 2.63 -3.28
N LEU A 40 3.75 2.92 -4.14
CA LEU A 40 3.70 2.39 -5.50
C LEU A 40 4.94 2.79 -6.32
N THR A 41 5.45 4.01 -6.18
CA THR A 41 6.65 4.46 -6.91
C THR A 41 7.93 3.82 -6.37
N VAL A 42 7.99 3.54 -5.08
CA VAL A 42 9.10 2.78 -4.48
C VAL A 42 9.10 1.33 -4.98
N ILE A 43 7.94 0.69 -5.12
CA ILE A 43 7.82 -0.71 -5.51
C ILE A 43 7.87 -0.91 -7.04
N LEU A 44 7.11 -0.11 -7.78
CA LEU A 44 6.94 -0.19 -9.23
C LEU A 44 7.94 0.70 -10.00
N SER A 45 8.90 1.32 -9.28
CA SER A 45 9.90 2.22 -9.86
C SER A 45 9.23 3.49 -10.50
N PRO A 46 9.96 4.34 -11.26
CA PRO A 46 9.40 5.56 -11.85
C PRO A 46 8.16 5.39 -12.75
N LEU A 47 7.78 4.17 -13.13
CA LEU A 47 6.57 3.90 -13.91
C LEU A 47 5.30 4.45 -13.26
N ALA A 48 5.20 4.41 -11.93
CA ALA A 48 4.04 4.93 -11.22
C ALA A 48 3.88 6.45 -11.37
N LEU A 49 4.99 7.19 -11.55
CA LEU A 49 4.96 8.64 -11.77
C LEU A 49 4.35 9.00 -13.13
N ILE A 50 4.63 8.21 -14.17
CA ILE A 50 4.02 8.36 -15.49
C ILE A 50 2.52 8.08 -15.41
N ALA A 51 2.13 7.01 -14.70
CA ALA A 51 0.73 6.64 -14.53
C ALA A 51 -0.10 7.74 -13.84
N ILE A 52 0.37 8.30 -12.71
CA ILE A 52 -0.36 9.38 -12.02
C ILE A 52 -0.44 10.65 -12.87
N SER A 53 0.52 10.90 -13.76
CA SER A 53 0.46 12.06 -14.65
C SER A 53 -0.71 11.99 -15.62
N MET A 54 -1.07 10.79 -16.10
CA MET A 54 -2.17 10.59 -17.05
C MET A 54 -3.55 10.60 -16.40
N ILE A 55 -3.62 10.31 -15.10
CA ILE A 55 -4.89 10.30 -14.37
C ILE A 55 -5.36 11.76 -14.13
N PRO A 56 -6.62 12.09 -14.48
CA PRO A 56 -7.19 13.42 -14.25
C PRO A 56 -7.37 13.71 -12.75
N LYS A 57 -7.62 14.97 -12.40
CA LYS A 57 -7.86 15.37 -11.01
C LYS A 57 -9.21 14.83 -10.53
N ASN A 58 -9.28 14.43 -9.26
CA ASN A 58 -10.54 14.03 -8.62
C ASN A 58 -11.13 15.24 -7.87
N GLU A 59 -12.02 15.97 -8.53
CA GLU A 59 -12.61 17.21 -8.01
C GLU A 59 -13.47 16.98 -6.76
N ASP A 60 -14.17 15.84 -6.68
CA ASP A 60 -15.03 15.50 -5.55
C ASP A 60 -14.25 15.38 -4.24
N VAL A 61 -13.10 14.70 -4.28
CA VAL A 61 -12.22 14.53 -3.11
C VAL A 61 -11.58 15.85 -2.70
N MET A 62 -11.17 16.68 -3.68
CA MET A 62 -10.61 18.01 -3.38
C MET A 62 -11.65 18.95 -2.76
N ASN A 63 -12.89 18.92 -3.24
CA ASN A 63 -14.00 19.71 -2.71
C ASN A 63 -14.38 19.25 -1.29
N ASN A 64 -14.39 17.94 -1.04
CA ASN A 64 -14.63 17.38 0.29
C ASN A 64 -13.48 17.70 1.25
N GLN A 65 -12.22 17.68 0.79
CA GLN A 65 -11.08 18.10 1.60
C GLN A 65 -11.16 19.59 1.98
N ALA A 66 -11.51 20.48 1.04
CA ALA A 66 -11.72 21.91 1.32
C ALA A 66 -12.89 22.13 2.28
N THR A 67 -13.94 21.31 2.20
CA THR A 67 -15.05 21.32 3.16
C THR A 67 -14.60 20.84 4.55
N SER A 68 -13.81 19.77 4.62
CA SER A 68 -13.30 19.22 5.89
C SER A 68 -12.29 20.11 6.61
N ARG A 69 -11.54 20.94 5.86
CA ARG A 69 -10.66 21.98 6.43
C ARG A 69 -11.41 23.22 6.91
N GLY A 70 -12.74 23.26 6.75
CA GLY A 70 -13.58 24.39 7.15
C GLY A 70 -13.41 25.63 6.28
N GLU A 71 -12.74 25.52 5.12
CA GLU A 71 -12.51 26.65 4.20
C GLU A 71 -13.74 26.92 3.32
N MET A 72 -14.50 25.86 3.01
CA MET A 72 -15.66 25.90 2.11
C MET A 72 -16.86 25.20 2.76
N LYS A 73 -18.07 25.64 2.44
CA LYS A 73 -19.34 25.00 2.80
C LYS A 73 -20.23 24.89 1.56
N LYS A 74 -21.13 23.90 1.53
CA LYS A 74 -22.17 23.84 0.48
C LYS A 74 -23.35 24.74 0.87
N CYS A 75 -23.83 25.53 -0.08
CA CYS A 75 -25.06 26.30 0.09
C CYS A 75 -26.26 25.35 0.22
N PRO A 76 -27.11 25.44 1.26
CA PRO A 76 -28.25 24.54 1.45
C PRO A 76 -29.38 24.75 0.42
N TYR A 77 -29.36 25.89 -0.29
CA TYR A 77 -30.41 26.26 -1.26
C TYR A 77 -30.09 25.83 -2.69
N CYS A 78 -28.83 25.91 -3.11
CA CYS A 78 -28.43 25.64 -4.49
C CYS A 78 -27.31 24.60 -4.63
N ALA A 79 -26.86 24.00 -3.53
CA ALA A 79 -25.82 22.96 -3.45
C ALA A 79 -24.42 23.34 -3.97
N GLU A 80 -24.20 24.60 -4.34
CA GLU A 80 -22.92 25.10 -4.83
C GLU A 80 -21.92 25.33 -3.68
N LEU A 81 -20.62 25.18 -3.96
CA LEU A 81 -19.55 25.39 -2.99
C LEU A 81 -19.27 26.89 -2.82
N ILE A 82 -19.36 27.37 -1.58
CA ILE A 82 -19.08 28.76 -1.18
C ILE A 82 -18.09 28.78 -0.02
N LYS A 83 -17.48 29.93 0.28
CA LYS A 83 -16.62 30.06 1.46
C LYS A 83 -17.41 29.80 2.74
N SER A 84 -16.78 29.18 3.74
CA SER A 84 -17.41 28.95 5.05
C SER A 84 -17.91 30.26 5.69
N GLU A 85 -17.13 31.32 5.54
CA GLU A 85 -17.44 32.70 5.99
C GLU A 85 -18.49 33.43 5.13
N ALA A 86 -18.99 32.83 4.05
CA ALA A 86 -19.96 33.50 3.19
C ALA A 86 -21.30 33.66 3.93
N ILE A 87 -21.69 34.92 4.14
CA ILE A 87 -23.02 35.32 4.65
C ILE A 87 -24.07 35.21 3.53
N LYS A 88 -23.68 35.44 2.27
CA LYS A 88 -24.59 35.38 1.11
C LYS A 88 -23.98 34.53 0.00
N CYS A 89 -24.78 33.63 -0.57
CA CYS A 89 -24.32 32.78 -1.67
C CYS A 89 -24.10 33.61 -2.94
N ARG A 90 -22.91 33.50 -3.56
CA ARG A 90 -22.59 34.19 -4.83
C ARG A 90 -23.44 33.70 -6.02
N TYR A 91 -23.99 32.48 -5.93
CA TYR A 91 -24.66 31.81 -7.04
C TYR A 91 -26.17 31.97 -7.00
N CYS A 92 -26.83 31.62 -5.89
CA CYS A 92 -28.29 31.78 -5.76
C CYS A 92 -28.70 33.10 -5.11
N GLY A 93 -27.78 33.83 -4.47
CA GLY A 93 -28.09 35.08 -3.78
C GLY A 93 -28.80 34.91 -2.43
N GLU A 94 -29.02 33.67 -1.97
CA GLU A 94 -29.68 33.42 -0.68
C GLU A 94 -28.71 33.65 0.49
N GLU A 95 -29.25 34.16 1.59
CA GLU A 95 -28.52 34.37 2.84
C GLU A 95 -28.25 33.02 3.52
N GLN A 96 -27.01 32.83 3.98
CA GLN A 96 -26.60 31.61 4.65
C GLN A 96 -26.98 31.70 6.12
N PRO A 97 -27.45 30.60 6.74
CA PRO A 97 -27.69 30.58 8.17
C PRO A 97 -26.38 30.92 8.91
N GLU A 98 -26.45 31.85 9.86
CA GLU A 98 -25.34 32.10 10.79
C GLU A 98 -25.06 30.83 11.57
N ILE A 99 -23.81 30.40 11.56
CA ILE A 99 -23.36 29.26 12.38
C ILE A 99 -23.26 29.82 13.80
N ILE A 100 -24.34 29.69 14.57
CA ILE A 100 -24.31 29.96 16.01
C ILE A 100 -23.48 28.83 16.62
N GLU A 101 -22.30 29.15 17.15
CA GLU A 101 -21.40 28.20 17.85
C GLU A 101 -21.97 27.74 19.22
N GLU A 102 -23.27 27.48 19.29
CA GLU A 102 -23.96 27.01 20.50
C GLU A 102 -24.75 25.72 20.23
N VAL A 103 -24.12 24.66 19.73
CA VAL A 103 -24.55 23.27 20.01
C VAL A 103 -23.33 22.34 19.89
N SER A 104 -22.61 22.16 20.99
CA SER A 104 -21.63 21.06 21.16
C SER A 104 -22.05 20.08 22.25
N GLU A 105 -23.32 20.08 22.64
CA GLU A 105 -23.82 19.18 23.67
C GLU A 105 -25.11 18.50 23.15
N SER A 106 -25.04 17.16 23.05
CA SER A 106 -26.06 16.22 22.55
C SER A 106 -26.22 16.08 21.03
N ILE A 107 -25.18 15.61 20.35
CA ILE A 107 -25.37 14.57 19.32
C ILE A 107 -24.89 13.28 19.99
N ASP A 108 -25.78 12.29 20.10
CA ASP A 108 -25.53 11.04 20.81
C ASP A 108 -24.26 10.38 20.24
N GLU A 109 -23.23 10.23 21.08
CA GLU A 109 -21.90 9.71 20.71
C GLU A 109 -21.97 8.38 19.95
N ASP A 110 -23.04 7.61 20.17
CA ASP A 110 -23.28 6.30 19.57
C ASP A 110 -23.51 6.35 18.05
N GLU A 111 -24.16 7.39 17.51
CA GLU A 111 -24.46 7.49 16.07
C GLU A 111 -23.25 8.01 15.27
N TYR A 112 -22.51 8.97 15.84
CA TYR A 112 -21.22 9.41 15.28
C TYR A 112 -20.20 8.27 15.26
N ASN A 113 -20.08 7.52 16.35
CA ASN A 113 -19.17 6.38 16.43
C ASN A 113 -19.55 5.25 15.45
N MET A 114 -20.85 5.04 15.15
CA MET A 114 -21.30 4.07 14.15
C MET A 114 -20.96 4.50 12.71
N MET A 115 -21.20 5.76 12.36
CA MET A 115 -20.89 6.30 11.03
C MET A 115 -19.37 6.35 10.79
N ALA A 116 -18.59 6.69 11.83
CA ALA A 116 -17.14 6.67 11.81
C ALA A 116 -16.58 5.23 11.68
N TYR A 117 -17.16 4.23 12.35
CA TYR A 117 -16.73 2.83 12.26
C TYR A 117 -16.97 2.22 10.88
N LEU A 118 -18.09 2.52 10.22
CA LEU A 118 -18.37 2.08 8.83
C LEU A 118 -17.42 2.70 7.79
N SER A 119 -16.95 3.92 8.03
CA SER A 119 -15.93 4.56 7.19
C SER A 119 -14.53 3.98 7.40
N TYR A 120 -14.22 3.57 8.64
CA TYR A 120 -12.99 2.90 9.03
C TYR A 120 -12.89 1.48 8.45
N ASP A 121 -13.99 0.73 8.47
CA ASP A 121 -14.06 -0.64 7.95
C ASP A 121 -13.74 -0.73 6.44
N LYS A 122 -14.25 0.24 5.65
CA LYS A 122 -13.96 0.33 4.21
C LYS A 122 -12.50 0.66 3.91
N ALA A 123 -11.86 1.48 4.76
CA ALA A 123 -10.44 1.80 4.65
C ALA A 123 -9.56 0.61 5.10
N TYR A 124 -9.98 -0.11 6.13
CA TYR A 124 -9.28 -1.28 6.68
C TYR A 124 -9.26 -2.48 5.71
N LEU A 125 -10.35 -2.73 4.99
CA LEU A 125 -10.41 -3.82 3.99
C LEU A 125 -9.45 -3.60 2.80
N SER A 126 -9.20 -2.34 2.45
CA SER A 126 -8.16 -1.98 1.48
C SER A 126 -6.74 -2.16 2.04
N LEU A 127 -6.56 -1.93 3.35
CA LEU A 127 -5.27 -2.11 4.04
C LEU A 127 -4.87 -3.57 4.15
N GLU A 128 -5.78 -4.53 4.40
CA GLU A 128 -5.42 -5.96 4.43
C GLU A 128 -4.91 -6.47 3.08
N SER A 129 -5.54 -6.00 1.99
CA SER A 129 -5.11 -6.33 0.61
C SER A 129 -3.72 -5.76 0.29
N ILE A 130 -3.44 -4.54 0.76
CA ILE A 130 -2.14 -3.86 0.58
C ILE A 130 -1.05 -4.56 1.42
N MET A 131 -1.34 -4.93 2.67
CA MET A 131 -0.39 -5.63 3.55
C MET A 131 -0.06 -7.04 3.03
N ALA A 132 -1.03 -7.73 2.45
CA ALA A 132 -0.80 -9.02 1.77
C ALA A 132 0.14 -8.85 0.56
N GLN A 133 -0.05 -7.82 -0.26
CA GLN A 133 0.81 -7.53 -1.41
C GLN A 133 2.23 -7.13 -0.99
N LEU A 134 2.37 -6.34 0.08
CA LEU A 134 3.66 -5.98 0.65
C LEU A 134 4.40 -7.20 1.22
N SER A 135 3.69 -8.10 1.90
CA SER A 135 4.28 -9.35 2.42
C SER A 135 4.78 -10.27 1.30
N LEU A 136 4.02 -10.40 0.22
CA LEU A 136 4.40 -11.18 -0.95
C LEU A 136 5.60 -10.55 -1.67
N GLY A 137 5.62 -9.23 -1.80
CA GLY A 137 6.76 -8.49 -2.36
C GLY A 137 8.05 -8.69 -1.56
N ILE A 138 7.97 -8.63 -0.22
CA ILE A 138 9.11 -8.90 0.67
C ILE A 138 9.60 -10.34 0.52
N LEU A 139 8.70 -11.32 0.41
CA LEU A 139 9.08 -12.73 0.18
C LEU A 139 9.73 -12.95 -1.19
N ILE A 140 9.23 -12.29 -2.24
CA ILE A 140 9.81 -12.34 -3.59
C ILE A 140 11.19 -11.71 -3.61
N VAL A 141 11.37 -10.54 -2.98
CA VAL A 141 12.68 -9.88 -2.87
C VAL A 141 13.63 -10.71 -2.02
N ALA A 142 13.19 -11.28 -0.89
CA ALA A 142 13.98 -12.19 -0.08
C ALA A 142 14.39 -13.45 -0.86
N TYR A 143 13.50 -13.99 -1.71
CA TYR A 143 13.79 -15.11 -2.59
C TYR A 143 14.79 -14.75 -3.69
N ILE A 144 14.65 -13.58 -4.33
CA ILE A 144 15.59 -13.08 -5.34
C ILE A 144 16.96 -12.80 -4.70
N VAL A 145 16.98 -12.19 -3.52
CA VAL A 145 18.19 -11.99 -2.72
C VAL A 145 18.78 -13.34 -2.34
N PHE A 146 17.99 -14.34 -1.96
CA PHE A 146 18.47 -15.70 -1.66
C PHE A 146 19.05 -16.40 -2.90
N LEU A 147 18.44 -16.24 -4.07
CA LEU A 147 18.94 -16.77 -5.34
C LEU A 147 20.23 -16.07 -5.81
N ASN A 148 20.37 -14.78 -5.51
CA ASN A 148 21.56 -13.99 -5.82
C ASN A 148 22.58 -13.95 -4.66
N ALA A 149 22.23 -14.46 -3.48
CA ALA A 149 23.08 -14.56 -2.31
C ALA A 149 24.08 -15.70 -2.52
N ASN A 150 25.13 -15.31 -3.21
CA ASN A 150 26.47 -15.86 -3.16
C ASN A 150 26.65 -17.21 -3.87
N GLU A 151 27.60 -17.21 -4.78
CA GLU A 151 28.07 -18.34 -5.61
C GLU A 151 28.55 -19.55 -4.77
N SER A 152 28.81 -19.34 -3.47
CA SER A 152 29.29 -20.37 -2.54
C SER A 152 28.19 -21.25 -1.93
N THR A 153 26.95 -20.77 -1.75
CA THR A 153 25.86 -21.55 -1.11
C THR A 153 25.14 -22.48 -2.10
N ARG A 154 25.25 -22.20 -3.40
CA ARG A 154 24.66 -22.96 -4.51
C ARG A 154 25.19 -24.39 -4.60
N TYR A 155 26.44 -24.63 -4.17
CA TYR A 155 27.05 -25.96 -4.13
C TYR A 155 26.51 -26.84 -2.98
N ILE A 156 26.15 -26.23 -1.84
CA ILE A 156 25.68 -26.94 -0.65
C ILE A 156 24.22 -27.42 -0.80
N TRP A 157 23.37 -26.65 -1.51
CA TRP A 157 21.96 -27.01 -1.75
C TRP A 157 21.78 -28.16 -2.75
N GLU A 158 22.57 -28.18 -3.83
CA GLU A 158 22.63 -29.31 -4.78
C GLU A 158 23.05 -30.61 -4.10
N ILE A 159 23.99 -30.55 -3.15
CA ILE A 159 24.47 -31.72 -2.40
C ILE A 159 23.44 -32.18 -1.37
N LYS A 160 22.83 -31.26 -0.61
CA LYS A 160 21.87 -31.61 0.45
C LYS A 160 20.62 -32.32 -0.09
N TRP A 161 20.06 -31.86 -1.21
CA TRP A 161 18.89 -32.51 -1.82
C TRP A 161 19.24 -33.92 -2.36
N LYS A 162 20.43 -34.09 -2.96
CA LYS A 162 20.90 -35.41 -3.44
C LYS A 162 21.12 -36.40 -2.28
N ILE A 163 21.70 -35.95 -1.16
CA ILE A 163 21.89 -36.80 0.03
C ILE A 163 20.54 -37.18 0.65
N SER A 164 19.59 -36.24 0.74
CA SER A 164 18.26 -36.52 1.30
C SER A 164 17.50 -37.55 0.45
N PHE A 165 17.58 -37.46 -0.87
CA PHE A 165 17.01 -38.47 -1.78
C PHE A 165 17.68 -39.84 -1.65
N LEU A 166 19.01 -39.88 -1.51
CA LEU A 166 19.76 -41.12 -1.33
C LEU A 166 19.36 -41.85 -0.04
N LEU A 167 19.20 -41.12 1.07
CA LEU A 167 18.78 -41.68 2.36
C LEU A 167 17.35 -42.23 2.34
N ILE A 168 16.44 -41.54 1.64
CA ILE A 168 15.05 -42.02 1.45
C ILE A 168 15.04 -43.31 0.62
N TRP A 169 15.82 -43.37 -0.46
CA TRP A 169 15.94 -44.56 -1.30
C TRP A 169 16.56 -45.76 -0.58
N ILE A 170 17.61 -45.54 0.22
CA ILE A 170 18.21 -46.60 1.05
C ILE A 170 17.19 -47.13 2.07
N SER A 171 16.45 -46.23 2.71
CA SER A 171 15.43 -46.60 3.70
C SER A 171 14.28 -47.39 3.07
N LEU A 172 13.78 -46.98 1.90
CA LEU A 172 12.78 -47.72 1.13
C LEU A 172 13.30 -49.09 0.67
N GLY A 173 14.56 -49.17 0.22
CA GLY A 173 15.19 -50.43 -0.17
C GLY A 173 15.27 -51.43 0.98
N ILE A 174 15.67 -50.97 2.18
CA ILE A 174 15.70 -51.80 3.40
C ILE A 174 14.29 -52.29 3.73
N LEU A 175 13.27 -51.44 3.62
CA LEU A 175 11.87 -51.78 3.87
C LEU A 175 11.33 -52.81 2.89
N ILE A 176 11.66 -52.71 1.60
CA ILE A 176 11.27 -53.67 0.57
C ILE A 176 11.93 -55.03 0.83
N VAL A 177 13.21 -55.05 1.19
CA VAL A 177 13.93 -56.29 1.54
C VAL A 177 13.34 -56.90 2.81
N ALA A 178 13.08 -56.12 3.85
CA ALA A 178 12.43 -56.58 5.08
C ALA A 178 11.03 -57.14 4.81
N TYR A 179 10.23 -56.48 3.97
CA TYR A 179 8.93 -56.96 3.53
C TYR A 179 9.04 -58.28 2.76
N LYS A 180 10.00 -58.39 1.84
CA LYS A 180 10.22 -59.62 1.06
C LYS A 180 10.71 -60.78 1.93
N ILE A 181 11.50 -60.51 2.97
CA ILE A 181 11.90 -61.49 3.98
C ILE A 181 10.69 -61.91 4.83
N LYS A 182 9.85 -60.97 5.27
CA LYS A 182 8.63 -61.26 6.04
C LYS A 182 7.64 -62.10 5.21
N LYS A 183 7.46 -61.76 3.93
CA LYS A 183 6.57 -62.47 3.00
C LYS A 183 7.05 -63.88 2.62
N ARG A 184 8.36 -64.16 2.67
CA ARG A 184 8.89 -65.53 2.50
C ARG A 184 8.83 -66.39 3.75
N ARG A 185 8.49 -65.81 4.91
CA ARG A 185 8.39 -66.50 6.19
C ARG A 185 6.96 -66.96 6.53
N ILE A 186 5.98 -66.59 5.72
CA ILE A 186 4.57 -67.04 5.73
C ILE A 186 4.39 -67.93 4.51
#